data_AF-A0A2E2ED33-F1
#
_entry.id   AF-A0A2E2ED33-F1
#
_cell.length_a   1.000
_cell.length_b   1.000
_cell.length_c   1.000
_cell.angle_alpha   90.00
_cell.angle_beta   90.00
_cell.angle_gamma   90.00
#
_symmetry.space_group_name_H-M   'P 1'
#
loop_
_entity.id
_entity.type
_entity.pdbx_description
1 polymer ?
#
loop_
_entity_poly.entity_id
_entity_poly.type
_entity_poly.pdbx_seq_one_letter_code
_entity_poly.pdbx_strand_id
1 'polypeptide(L)' 'MAKRKKEKKIYKYECSLTGETYKLTQKAENPDELLSVSAWYEMNSDKDDRPEDIKKRLGVESEENN' A
#
# COMPACT_ATOMS: atom_id res chain seq x y z
N MET A 1 -13.83 37.06 -9.20
CA MET A 1 -13.21 36.03 -10.06
C MET A 1 -13.60 34.66 -9.53
N ALA A 2 -14.39 33.88 -10.27
CA ALA A 2 -14.76 32.52 -9.84
C ALA A 2 -13.50 31.63 -9.84
N LYS A 3 -13.13 31.06 -8.69
CA LYS A 3 -12.04 30.09 -8.59
C LYS A 3 -12.41 28.88 -9.46
N ARG A 4 -11.72 28.69 -10.59
CA ARG A 4 -11.86 27.48 -11.43
C ARG A 4 -11.49 26.27 -10.56
N LYS A 5 -12.45 25.37 -10.29
CA LYS A 5 -12.20 24.10 -9.60
C LYS A 5 -11.22 23.31 -10.46
N LYS A 6 -10.03 23.00 -9.94
CA LYS A 6 -9.11 22.07 -10.60
C LYS A 6 -9.76 20.69 -10.60
N GLU A 7 -9.98 20.12 -11.77
CA GLU A 7 -10.46 18.76 -11.92
C GLU A 7 -9.42 17.80 -11.35
N LYS A 8 -9.77 17.09 -10.28
CA LYS A 8 -8.92 16.06 -9.69
C LYS A 8 -9.12 14.79 -10.51
N LYS A 9 -8.12 14.40 -11.30
CA LYS A 9 -8.11 13.08 -11.95
C LYS A 9 -7.87 12.02 -10.90
N ILE A 10 -8.70 10.98 -10.90
CA ILE A 10 -8.59 9.84 -10.00
C ILE A 10 -8.39 8.61 -10.87
N TYR A 11 -7.30 7.91 -10.65
CA TYR A 11 -6.96 6.65 -11.27
C TYR A 11 -7.35 5.52 -10.32
N LYS A 12 -7.92 4.44 -10.85
CA LYS A 12 -8.30 3.26 -10.09
C LYS A 12 -7.41 2.11 -10.54
N TYR A 13 -6.82 1.42 -9.58
CA TYR A 13 -5.96 0.27 -9.80
C TYR A 13 -6.42 -0.88 -8.91
N GLU A 14 -6.23 -2.10 -9.37
CA GLU A 14 -6.54 -3.33 -8.63
C GLU A 14 -5.22 -3.98 -8.22
N CYS A 15 -5.12 -4.42 -6.96
CA CYS A 15 -3.97 -5.18 -6.49
C CYS A 15 -4.11 -6.63 -6.96
N SER A 16 -3.19 -7.10 -7.78
CA SER A 16 -3.22 -8.46 -8.36
C SER A 16 -3.19 -9.58 -7.31
N LEU A 17 -2.68 -9.30 -6.10
CA LEU A 17 -2.58 -10.28 -5.01
C LEU A 17 -3.81 -10.34 -4.13
N THR A 18 -4.41 -9.18 -3.80
CA THR A 18 -5.52 -9.09 -2.83
C THR A 18 -6.87 -8.82 -3.48
N GLY A 19 -6.91 -8.46 -4.77
CA GLY A 19 -8.13 -8.05 -5.49
C GLY A 19 -8.70 -6.72 -5.01
N GLU A 20 -8.00 -6.01 -4.13
CA GLU A 20 -8.45 -4.73 -3.58
C GLU A 20 -8.25 -3.59 -4.57
N THR A 21 -9.22 -2.67 -4.62
CA THR A 21 -9.17 -1.51 -5.53
C THR A 21 -8.67 -0.27 -4.81
N TYR A 22 -7.55 0.28 -5.28
CA TYR A 22 -6.93 1.49 -4.77
C TYR A 22 -7.16 2.67 -5.72
N LYS A 23 -7.36 3.86 -5.12
CA LYS A 23 -7.56 5.11 -5.86
C LYS A 23 -6.34 6.00 -5.69
N LEU A 24 -5.70 6.35 -6.80
CA LEU A 24 -4.54 7.24 -6.81
C LEU A 24 -4.89 8.55 -7.54
N THR A 25 -4.32 9.64 -7.09
CA THR A 25 -4.43 10.95 -7.76
C THR A 25 -3.37 11.15 -8.84
N GLN A 26 -2.37 10.28 -8.86
CA GLN A 26 -1.28 10.24 -9.84
C GLN A 26 -1.36 8.95 -10.66
N LYS A 27 -0.96 9.04 -11.93
CA LYS A 27 -0.84 7.88 -12.80
C LYS A 27 0.38 7.06 -12.36
N ALA A 28 0.19 5.77 -12.13
CA ALA A 28 1.29 4.83 -11.95
C ALA A 28 1.98 4.55 -13.29
N GLU A 29 3.31 4.47 -13.28
CA GLU A 29 4.12 4.15 -14.46
C GLU A 29 3.94 2.68 -14.85
N ASN A 30 4.07 1.77 -13.88
CA ASN A 30 3.85 0.33 -14.03
C ASN A 30 2.70 -0.11 -13.10
N PRO A 31 1.44 -0.13 -13.59
CA PRO A 31 0.31 -0.51 -12.77
C PRO A 31 0.26 -2.01 -12.43
N ASP A 32 0.93 -2.86 -13.19
CA ASP A 32 0.99 -4.32 -12.98
C ASP A 32 1.86 -4.69 -11.78
N GLU A 33 2.88 -3.86 -11.49
CA GLU A 33 3.78 -4.01 -10.34
C GLU A 33 3.22 -3.38 -9.06
N LEU A 34 2.00 -2.82 -9.09
CA LEU A 34 1.41 -2.23 -7.90
C LEU A 34 1.01 -3.32 -6.91
N LEU A 35 1.65 -3.27 -5.75
CA LEU A 35 1.33 -4.12 -4.61
C LEU A 35 0.69 -3.28 -3.51
N SER A 36 -0.20 -3.90 -2.73
CA SER A 36 -0.63 -3.31 -1.47
C SER A 36 0.56 -3.19 -0.51
N VAL A 37 0.49 -2.22 0.41
CA VAL A 37 1.56 -1.99 1.39
C VAL A 37 1.81 -3.25 2.25
N SER A 38 0.75 -3.98 2.60
CA SER A 38 0.88 -5.25 3.33
C SER A 38 1.64 -6.28 2.52
N ALA A 39 1.26 -6.50 1.26
CA ALA A 39 1.89 -7.49 0.39
C ALA A 39 3.37 -7.18 0.14
N TRP A 40 3.73 -5.90 0.05
CA TRP A 40 5.12 -5.49 -0.07
C TRP A 40 5.96 -5.91 1.15
N TYR A 41 5.43 -5.73 2.36
CA TYR A 41 6.10 -6.16 3.59
C TYR A 41 6.13 -7.69 3.76
N GLU A 42 5.10 -8.40 3.29
CA GLU A 42 5.12 -9.88 3.27
C GLU A 42 6.24 -10.42 2.38
N MET A 43 6.56 -9.74 1.28
CA MET A 43 7.68 -10.10 0.40
C MET A 43 9.04 -9.54 0.86
N ASN A 44 9.05 -8.52 1.72
CA ASN A 44 10.27 -7.82 2.18
C ASN A 44 10.25 -7.68 3.71
N SER A 45 10.12 -8.80 4.42
CA SER A 45 9.98 -8.82 5.89
C SER A 45 11.20 -8.19 6.58
N ASP A 46 12.39 -8.33 6.01
CA ASP A 46 13.64 -7.71 6.47
C ASP A 46 13.65 -6.17 6.40
N LYS A 47 12.76 -5.57 5.63
CA LYS A 47 12.61 -4.10 5.50
C LYS A 47 11.37 -3.57 6.21
N ASP A 48 10.79 -4.36 7.10
CA ASP A 48 9.62 -3.95 7.86
C ASP A 48 9.98 -2.90 8.92
N ASP A 49 9.83 -1.62 8.55
CA ASP A 49 9.98 -0.45 9.42
C ASP A 49 8.75 -0.17 10.30
N ARG A 50 7.66 -0.96 10.19
CA ARG A 50 6.41 -0.66 10.91
C ARG A 50 6.67 -0.53 12.43
N PRO A 51 6.03 0.46 13.10
CA PRO A 51 6.17 0.63 14.54
C PRO A 51 5.81 -0.64 15.31
N GLU A 52 6.44 -0.86 16.47
CA GLU A 52 6.23 -2.06 17.26
C GLU A 52 4.75 -2.29 17.58
N ASP A 53 4.00 -1.26 17.99
CA ASP A 53 2.54 -1.35 18.26
C ASP A 53 1.75 -1.91 17.05
N ILE A 54 2.16 -1.55 15.83
CA ILE A 54 1.53 -2.03 14.60
C ILE A 54 1.94 -3.47 14.31
N LYS A 55 3.21 -3.84 14.52
CA LYS A 55 3.69 -5.21 14.40
C LYS A 55 2.98 -6.15 15.39
N LYS A 56 2.80 -5.71 16.64
CA LYS A 56 2.02 -6.43 17.67
C LYS A 56 0.60 -6.71 17.21
N ARG A 57 -0.08 -5.66 16.72
CA ARG A 57 -1.47 -5.75 16.26
C ARG A 57 -1.64 -6.67 15.05
N LEU A 58 -0.64 -6.70 14.17
CA LEU A 58 -0.63 -7.56 12.99
C LEU A 58 -0.12 -8.97 13.28
N GLY A 59 0.36 -9.26 14.50
CA GLY A 59 0.93 -10.56 14.86
C GLY A 59 2.27 -10.86 14.17
N VAL A 60 2.99 -9.82 13.73
CA VAL A 60 4.29 -9.93 13.02
C VAL A 60 5.47 -9.85 13.99
N GLU A 61 5.21 -9.78 15.30
CA GLU A 61 6.26 -9.89 16.32
C GLU A 61 6.91 -11.28 16.26
N SER A 62 7.99 -11.36 15.48
CA SER A 62 9.14 -12.24 15.67
C SER A 62 8.81 -13.63 16.22
N GLU A 63 8.52 -14.56 15.31
CA GLU A 63 8.85 -15.98 15.50
C GLU A 63 10.38 -16.18 15.43
N GLU A 64 11.11 -15.47 16.29
CA GLU A 64 12.44 -15.87 16.76
C GLU A 64 12.34 -16.00 18.29
N ASN A 65 11.70 -17.07 18.76
CA ASN A 65 12.03 -17.69 20.05
C ASN A 65 11.44 -19.11 20.17
N ASN A 66 12.37 -20.07 20.14
CA ASN A 66 12.32 -21.51 20.47
C ASN A 66 11.83 -22.51 19.42
#